data_AF-A0A929SL89-F1
#
_entry.id   AF-A0A929SL89-F1
#
_cell.length_a   1.000
_cell.length_b   1.000
_cell.length_c   1.000
_cell.angle_alpha   90.00
_cell.angle_beta   90.00
_cell.angle_gamma   90.00
#
_symmetry.space_group_name_H-M   'P 1'
#
loop_
_entity.id
_entity.type
_entity.pdbx_description
1 polymer ?
#
loop_
_entity_poly.entity_id
_entity_poly.type
_entity_poly.pdbx_seq_one_letter_code
_entity_poly.pdbx_strand_id
1 'polypeptide(L)'
;LRYLSPKLELHDAINILIRFGLDKRTISSTKAIDLSGGERAKVLLAAMSTSSPDLIILDEPTNNLDIPTIEALELAIGQYKGGVVIVSHDQDFIKNIGITEKIKI
;
A
#
# COMPACT_ATOMS: atom_id res chain seq x y z
N LEU A 1 -5.96 -6.31 -7.50
CA LEU A 1 -6.38 -5.10 -8.25
C LEU A 1 -7.74 -5.28 -8.94
N ARG A 2 -7.92 -6.22 -9.89
CA ARG A 2 -9.23 -6.44 -10.55
C ARG A 2 -10.40 -6.72 -9.60
N TYR A 3 -10.15 -7.35 -8.45
CA TYR A 3 -11.17 -7.52 -7.41
C TYR A 3 -11.65 -6.18 -6.82
N LEU A 4 -10.73 -5.23 -6.62
CA LEU A 4 -11.01 -3.90 -6.04
C LEU A 4 -11.54 -2.92 -7.09
N SER A 5 -11.17 -3.12 -8.35
CA SER A 5 -11.64 -2.33 -9.49
C SER A 5 -11.98 -3.28 -10.65
N PRO A 6 -13.23 -3.80 -10.70
CA PRO A 6 -13.64 -4.80 -11.69
C PRO A 6 -13.54 -4.34 -13.14
N LYS A 7 -13.60 -3.03 -13.38
CA LYS A 7 -13.46 -2.39 -14.69
C LYS A 7 -12.01 -2.19 -15.13
N LEU A 8 -11.03 -2.50 -14.27
CA LEU A 8 -9.61 -2.31 -14.57
C LEU A 8 -9.13 -3.40 -15.52
N GLU A 9 -8.71 -3.01 -16.72
CA GLU A 9 -8.11 -3.92 -17.69
C GLU A 9 -6.75 -4.44 -17.21
N LEU A 10 -6.36 -5.64 -17.67
CA LEU A 10 -5.11 -6.27 -17.25
C LEU A 10 -3.89 -5.41 -17.60
N HIS A 11 -3.89 -4.80 -18.79
CA HIS A 11 -2.82 -3.92 -19.24
C HIS A 11 -2.64 -2.72 -18.30
N ASP A 12 -3.75 -2.09 -17.89
CA ASP A 12 -3.74 -0.94 -16.99
C ASP A 12 -3.29 -1.35 -15.59
N ALA A 13 -3.75 -2.49 -15.08
CA ALA A 13 -3.31 -3.02 -13.80
C ALA A 13 -1.79 -3.24 -13.76
N ILE A 14 -1.21 -3.80 -14.82
CA ILE A 14 0.24 -4.00 -14.95
C ILE A 14 0.98 -2.66 -14.98
N ASN A 15 0.50 -1.70 -15.78
CA ASN A 15 1.11 -0.37 -15.88
C ASN A 15 1.11 0.36 -14.53
N ILE A 16 0.04 0.21 -13.75
CA ILE A 16 -0.06 0.80 -12.41
C ILE A 16 0.94 0.15 -11.47
N LEU A 17 1.04 -1.18 -11.43
CA LEU A 17 2.02 -1.87 -10.59
C LEU A 17 3.46 -1.45 -10.93
N ILE A 18 3.78 -1.34 -12.22
CA ILE A 18 5.09 -0.84 -12.68
C ILE A 18 5.32 0.60 -12.23
N ARG A 19 4.31 1.47 -12.31
CA ARG A 19 4.41 2.87 -11.86
C ARG A 19 4.74 2.98 -10.37
N PHE A 20 4.28 2.03 -9.55
CA PHE A 20 4.62 1.94 -8.12
C PHE A 20 5.91 1.14 -7.85
N GLY A 21 6.71 0.85 -8.88
CA GLY A 21 8.03 0.26 -8.74
C GLY A 21 8.02 -1.25 -8.48
N LEU A 22 6.96 -1.95 -8.90
CA LEU A 22 6.96 -3.42 -8.95
C LEU A 22 7.61 -3.89 -10.25
N ASP A 23 8.58 -4.80 -10.13
CA ASP A 23 9.29 -5.34 -11.28
C ASP A 23 8.37 -6.20 -12.16
N LYS A 24 8.53 -6.10 -13.48
CA LYS A 24 7.78 -6.91 -14.45
C LYS A 24 7.89 -8.41 -14.17
N ARG A 25 9.08 -8.87 -13.75
CA ARG A 25 9.32 -10.27 -13.38
C ARG A 25 8.50 -10.67 -12.15
N THR A 26 8.46 -9.83 -11.11
CA THR A 26 7.62 -10.07 -9.93
C THR A 26 6.15 -10.14 -10.33
N ILE A 27 5.67 -9.20 -11.16
CA ILE A 27 4.28 -9.17 -11.64
C ILE A 27 3.91 -10.44 -12.41
N SER A 28 4.82 -10.97 -13.24
CA SER A 28 4.54 -12.14 -14.09
C SER A 28 4.72 -13.49 -13.40
N SER A 29 5.59 -13.58 -12.40
CA SER A 29 6.14 -14.86 -11.94
C SER A 29 5.98 -15.12 -10.45
N THR A 30 5.58 -14.13 -9.65
CA THR A 30 5.45 -14.25 -8.19
C THR A 30 3.98 -14.27 -7.79
N LYS A 31 3.57 -15.26 -6.98
CA LYS A 31 2.22 -15.26 -6.43
C LYS A 31 2.12 -14.16 -5.37
N ALA A 32 0.94 -13.59 -5.19
CA ALA A 32 0.72 -12.52 -4.22
C ALA A 32 1.17 -12.88 -2.78
N ILE A 33 1.03 -14.15 -2.39
CA ILE A 33 1.46 -14.64 -1.07
C ILE A 33 2.98 -14.67 -0.90
N ASP A 34 3.73 -14.78 -2.00
CA ASP A 34 5.19 -14.88 -2.00
C ASP A 34 5.88 -13.51 -2.13
N LEU A 35 5.10 -12.43 -2.25
CA LEU A 35 5.64 -11.07 -2.29
C LEU A 35 6.30 -10.71 -0.95
N SER A 36 7.48 -10.10 -1.03
CA SER A 36 8.14 -9.45 0.10
C SER A 36 7.28 -8.34 0.69
N GLY A 37 7.59 -7.87 1.91
CA GLY A 37 6.87 -6.74 2.52
C GLY A 37 6.90 -5.50 1.61
N GLY A 38 8.08 -5.16 1.09
CA GLY A 38 8.28 -4.08 0.11
C GLY A 38 7.34 -4.18 -1.10
N GLU A 39 7.26 -5.37 -1.70
CA GLU A 39 6.39 -5.59 -2.85
C GLU A 39 4.91 -5.55 -2.47
N ARG A 40 4.52 -6.07 -1.30
CA ARG A 40 3.14 -5.96 -0.80
C ARG A 40 2.73 -4.52 -0.57
N ALA A 41 3.61 -3.69 0.00
CA ALA A 41 3.37 -2.27 0.18
C ALA A 41 3.17 -1.57 -1.18
N LYS A 42 4.02 -1.83 -2.17
CA LYS A 42 3.85 -1.29 -3.53
C LYS A 42 2.54 -1.73 -4.19
N VAL A 43 2.13 -2.99 -4.02
CA VAL A 43 0.83 -3.50 -4.49
C VAL A 43 -0.34 -2.80 -3.79
N LEU A 44 -0.24 -2.55 -2.49
CA LEU A 44 -1.22 -1.79 -1.73
C LEU A 44 -1.31 -0.35 -2.23
N LEU A 45 -0.19 0.34 -2.43
CA LEU A 45 -0.16 1.69 -2.99
C LEU A 45 -0.80 1.75 -4.39
N ALA A 46 -0.49 0.77 -5.23
CA ALA A 46 -1.15 0.60 -6.52
C ALA A 46 -2.67 0.38 -6.39
N ALA A 47 -3.10 -0.40 -5.40
CA ALA A 47 -4.51 -0.64 -5.10
C ALA A 47 -5.24 0.65 -4.66
N MET A 48 -4.62 1.44 -3.78
CA MET A 48 -5.12 2.74 -3.34
C MET A 48 -5.27 3.75 -4.49
N SER A 49 -4.48 3.59 -5.56
CA SER A 49 -4.58 4.44 -6.75
C SER A 49 -5.64 4.00 -7.76
N THR A 50 -6.09 2.74 -7.69
CA THR A 50 -7.03 2.12 -8.66
C THR A 50 -8.46 2.05 -8.17
N SER A 51 -8.62 2.02 -6.86
CA SER A 51 -9.88 2.10 -6.16
C SER A 51 -9.81 3.33 -5.26
N SER A 52 -10.92 4.02 -5.04
CA SER A 52 -11.03 5.06 -4.01
C SER A 52 -11.83 4.48 -2.84
N PRO A 53 -11.28 3.53 -2.06
CA PRO A 53 -12.02 3.01 -0.92
C PRO A 53 -12.35 4.14 0.07
N ASP A 54 -13.50 4.05 0.73
CA ASP A 54 -13.80 5.00 1.80
C ASP A 54 -12.93 4.74 3.05
N LEU A 55 -12.46 3.50 3.22
CA LEU A 55 -11.68 3.05 4.37
C LEU A 55 -10.61 2.01 3.99
N ILE A 56 -9.42 2.15 4.56
CA ILE A 56 -8.32 1.18 4.49
C ILE A 56 -7.94 0.74 5.90
N ILE A 57 -7.65 -0.55 6.07
CA ILE A 57 -7.13 -1.11 7.32
C ILE A 57 -5.78 -1.76 7.02
N LEU A 58 -4.74 -1.31 7.72
CA LEU A 58 -3.36 -1.80 7.59
C LEU A 58 -2.89 -2.40 8.91
N ASP A 59 -2.36 -3.61 8.85
CA ASP A 59 -1.76 -4.31 10.00
C ASP A 59 -0.26 -4.48 9.76
N GLU A 60 0.55 -3.87 10.63
CA GLU A 60 2.00 -3.79 10.57
C GLU A 60 2.57 -3.43 9.18
N PRO A 61 2.17 -2.27 8.61
CA PRO A 61 2.47 -1.96 7.22
C PRO A 61 3.94 -1.64 6.94
N THR A 62 4.73 -1.31 7.97
CA THR A 62 6.17 -1.04 7.83
C THR A 62 7.03 -2.29 7.88
N ASN A 63 6.44 -3.45 8.18
CA ASN A 63 7.19 -4.68 8.36
C ASN A 63 7.85 -5.13 7.04
N ASN A 64 9.14 -5.49 7.11
CA ASN A 64 9.95 -5.89 5.96
C ASN A 64 10.03 -4.82 4.83
N LEU A 65 9.81 -3.54 5.15
CA LEU A 65 10.06 -2.41 4.25
C LEU A 65 11.45 -1.83 4.47
N ASP A 66 12.07 -1.37 3.40
CA ASP A 66 13.23 -0.47 3.50
C ASP A 66 12.75 0.98 3.73
N ILE A 67 13.66 1.84 4.19
CA ILE A 67 13.35 3.25 4.50
C ILE A 67 12.67 3.98 3.32
N PRO A 68 13.16 3.87 2.06
CA PRO A 68 12.50 4.54 0.94
C PRO A 68 11.06 4.07 0.70
N THR A 69 10.76 2.79 0.96
CA THR A 69 9.39 2.27 0.81
C THR A 69 8.50 2.75 1.95
N ILE A 70 9.03 2.91 3.16
CA ILE A 70 8.30 3.53 4.29
C ILE A 70 7.94 4.98 3.95
N GLU A 71 8.89 5.78 3.49
CA GLU A 71 8.65 7.18 3.11
C GLU A 71 7.59 7.30 1.98
N ALA A 72 7.64 6.40 0.99
CA ALA A 72 6.63 6.37 -0.07
C ALA A 72 5.23 6.02 0.46
N LEU A 73 5.15 5.10 1.43
CA LEU A 73 3.92 4.74 2.10
C LEU A 73 3.35 5.90 2.91
N GLU A 74 4.20 6.61 3.67
CA GLU A 74 3.82 7.80 4.45
C GLU A 74 3.21 8.88 3.55
N LEU A 75 3.87 9.19 2.43
CA LEU A 75 3.38 10.16 1.45
C LEU A 75 2.03 9.76 0.86
N ALA A 76 1.85 8.47 0.54
CA ALA A 76 0.61 7.99 -0.03
C ALA A 76 -0.55 8.04 0.97
N ILE A 77 -0.30 7.68 2.24
CA ILE A 77 -1.29 7.82 3.31
C ILE A 77 -1.64 9.29 3.51
N GLY A 78 -0.67 10.19 3.53
CA GLY A 78 -0.90 11.63 3.69
C GLY A 78 -1.70 12.27 2.54
N GLN A 79 -1.67 11.69 1.34
CA GLN A 79 -2.46 12.15 0.18
C GLN A 79 -3.81 11.45 0.05
N TYR A 80 -4.06 10.42 0.86
CA TYR A 80 -5.27 9.62 0.79
C TYR A 80 -6.47 10.38 1.36
N LYS A 81 -7.57 10.41 0.59
CA LYS A 81 -8.78 11.17 0.97
C LYS A 81 -9.81 10.38 1.79
N GLY A 82 -9.66 9.06 1.85
CA GLY A 82 -10.51 8.19 2.69
C GLY A 82 -9.96 8.04 4.10
N GLY A 83 -10.64 7.27 4.93
CA GLY A 83 -10.15 6.89 6.25
C GLY A 83 -9.05 5.83 6.16
N VAL A 84 -8.09 5.88 7.09
CA VAL A 84 -7.07 4.85 7.26
C VAL A 84 -6.99 4.44 8.73
N VAL A 85 -7.14 3.15 9.00
CA VAL A 85 -6.92 2.54 10.31
C VAL A 85 -5.63 1.74 10.23
N ILE A 86 -4.71 2.01 11.16
CA ILE A 86 -3.38 1.41 11.16
C ILE A 86 -3.14 0.77 12.52
N VAL A 87 -2.64 -0.47 12.48
CA VAL A 87 -2.01 -1.14 13.60
C VAL A 87 -0.51 -1.18 13.32
N SER A 88 0.29 -0.58 14.19
CA SER A 88 1.75 -0.60 14.05
C SER A 88 2.44 -0.38 15.39
N HIS A 89 3.61 -1.01 15.56
CA HIS A 89 4.52 -0.72 16.67
C HIS A 89 5.54 0.39 16.35
N ASP A 90 5.66 0.80 15.08
CA ASP A 90 6.63 1.80 14.60
C ASP A 90 6.19 3.22 14.96
N GLN A 91 6.87 3.82 15.96
CA GLN A 91 6.51 5.15 16.44
C GLN A 91 6.91 6.27 15.48
N ASP A 92 7.98 6.10 14.70
CA ASP A 92 8.45 7.12 13.77
C ASP A 92 7.49 7.21 12.59
N PHE A 93 7.09 6.06 12.03
CA PHE A 93 6.07 5.99 10.99
C PHE A 93 4.74 6.63 11.42
N ILE A 94 4.23 6.25 12.61
CA ILE A 94 2.98 6.80 13.17
C ILE A 94 3.05 8.32 13.31
N LYS A 95 4.21 8.84 13.71
CA LYS A 95 4.42 10.29 13.85
C LYS A 95 4.41 10.98 12.50
N ASN A 96 5.04 10.38 11.49
CA ASN A 96 5.20 10.98 10.16
C ASN A 96 3.88 11.05 9.38
N ILE A 97 3.00 10.06 9.52
CA ILE A 97 1.70 10.05 8.82
C ILE A 97 0.65 11.01 9.40
N GLY A 98 0.85 11.54 10.61
CA GLY A 98 -0.05 12.50 11.25
C GLY A 98 -1.39 11.91 11.70
N ILE A 99 -1.39 11.14 12.80
CA ILE A 99 -2.60 10.53 13.35
C ILE A 99 -3.64 11.57 13.80
N THR A 100 -4.91 11.34 13.45
CA THR A 100 -6.04 12.15 13.92
C THR A 100 -6.54 11.68 15.29
N GLU A 101 -6.59 10.36 15.51
CA GLU A 101 -7.05 9.76 16.75
C GLU A 101 -6.24 8.50 17.06
N LYS A 102 -5.96 8.25 18.34
CA LYS A 102 -5.27 7.04 18.82
C LYS A 102 -6.21 6.24 19.72
N ILE A 103 -6.59 5.06 19.26
CA ILE A 103 -7.43 4.13 20.02
C ILE A 103 -6.52 3.22 20.85
N LYS A 104 -6.75 3.16 22.17
CA LYS A 104 -6.13 2.17 23.05
C LYS A 104 -7.14 1.03 23.22
N ILE A 105 -6.73 -0.18 22.86
CA ILE A 105 -7.50 -1.41 23.00
C ILE A 105 -7.01 -2.16 24.23
#